data_AF-Q5D8I2-F1
#
_entry.id   AF-Q5D8I2-F1
#
_cell.length_a   1.000
_cell.length_b   1.000
_cell.length_c   1.000
_cell.angle_alpha   90.00
_cell.angle_beta   90.00
_cell.angle_gamma   90.00
#
_symmetry.space_group_name_H-M   'P 1'
#
loop_
_entity.id
_entity.type
_entity.pdbx_description
1 polymer ?
#
loop_
_entity_poly.entity_id
_entity_poly.type
_entity_poly.pdbx_seq_one_letter_code
_entity_poly.pdbx_strand_id
1 'polypeptide(L)'
;MVDFPNYDSDDEFYDCQSEACFYAIASPRAKGHGEVFLDPKKAYLTLRGIKGARLKLFTNHVDANKFASTPVDDDKLDSPYPPSPKPDIESSPYPTASQQTLIRFRSSLNSGDVDTVRKMVGDNPMVLVTSSDTPTILQIRFRYNALHVIASNGNVELLHFLLNCLDSDEFWERLYPNASREASYWRQQYVLDLYLNSPELGNLETPLHFASKYGHIECVSILARHHLTKLNPLNSSGQTPADLAASRLINQNKTPHTDCPSNIVDRIQQIFDESYIVLADVEISESNMMQTKILGPLNTREFQMMLGLYAPNSCKTFTNTTHVRLYPVQYNSQCSFFKSPLVNRNGSTLFEVNSQLHRIRGFSGPMPSDVAVQFRKKWLQFNMPNAVDYKSFSHLRLIDSEKGYERQGRYLSRVFGTNWYEYWEFLNDYIDLILKMDC
;
A
#
# COMPACT_ATOMS: atom_id res chain seq x y z
N MET A 1 9.53 48.38 -0.71
CA MET A 1 8.10 48.50 -1.05
C MET A 1 7.88 47.71 -2.33
N VAL A 2 7.42 46.48 -2.18
CA VAL A 2 6.90 45.64 -3.26
C VAL A 2 5.69 44.96 -2.63
N ASP A 3 4.50 45.39 -3.08
CA ASP A 3 3.22 44.99 -2.53
C ASP A 3 2.85 43.57 -2.97
N PHE A 4 2.47 42.74 -2.01
CA PHE A 4 1.81 41.46 -2.26
C PHE A 4 0.30 41.71 -2.39
N PRO A 5 -0.39 41.17 -3.42
CA PRO A 5 -1.84 41.24 -3.44
C PRO A 5 -2.43 40.27 -2.41
N ASN A 6 -3.26 40.84 -1.52
CA ASN A 6 -4.12 40.14 -0.58
C ASN A 6 -5.07 39.22 -1.35
N TYR A 7 -4.98 37.90 -1.09
CA TYR A 7 -6.02 36.95 -1.46
C TYR A 7 -6.84 36.61 -0.21
N ASP A 8 -7.79 37.49 0.09
CA ASP A 8 -8.97 37.18 0.89
C ASP A 8 -10.12 36.90 -0.09
N SER A 9 -10.47 35.63 -0.26
CA SER A 9 -11.82 35.23 -0.72
C SER A 9 -12.02 33.74 -0.49
N ASP A 10 -12.50 33.39 0.71
CA ASP A 10 -13.38 32.26 0.92
C ASP A 10 -14.68 32.52 0.13
N ASP A 11 -14.69 32.20 -1.16
CA ASP A 11 -15.89 32.06 -2.00
C ASP A 11 -15.40 31.79 -3.43
N GLU A 12 -15.33 30.52 -3.85
CA GLU A 12 -15.56 30.07 -5.24
C GLU A 12 -15.30 28.57 -5.36
N PHE A 13 -16.24 27.80 -4.80
CA PHE A 13 -16.48 26.42 -5.21
C PHE A 13 -17.91 26.39 -5.74
N TYR A 14 -18.10 26.72 -7.02
CA TYR A 14 -19.22 26.35 -7.92
C TYR A 14 -19.17 27.19 -9.20
N ASP A 15 -18.11 27.06 -9.99
CA ASP A 15 -18.10 27.57 -11.36
C ASP A 15 -18.41 26.44 -12.34
N CYS A 16 -19.67 25.99 -12.29
CA CYS A 16 -20.32 25.41 -13.47
C CYS A 16 -21.05 26.55 -14.18
N GLN A 17 -20.36 27.24 -15.09
CA GLN A 17 -21.03 28.11 -16.05
C GLN A 17 -21.90 27.25 -16.99
N SER A 18 -23.22 27.29 -16.83
CA SER A 18 -24.17 27.02 -17.93
C SER A 18 -25.61 27.39 -17.55
N GLU A 19 -26.20 28.31 -18.32
CA GLU A 19 -27.63 28.63 -18.43
C GLU A 19 -28.30 29.25 -17.18
N ALA A 20 -29.22 30.19 -17.39
CA ALA A 20 -29.94 30.87 -16.31
C ALA A 20 -30.71 29.85 -15.44
N CYS A 21 -30.11 29.44 -14.33
CA CYS A 21 -30.69 28.46 -13.41
C CYS A 21 -31.64 29.18 -12.42
N PHE A 22 -32.91 28.82 -12.46
CA PHE A 22 -33.93 29.23 -11.51
C PHE A 22 -33.94 28.28 -10.31
N TYR A 23 -33.76 28.83 -9.11
CA TYR A 23 -33.76 28.12 -7.84
C TYR A 23 -35.18 28.13 -7.26
N ALA A 24 -35.93 27.03 -7.41
CA ALA A 24 -37.30 26.94 -6.91
C ALA A 24 -37.35 26.26 -5.53
N ILE A 25 -37.99 26.93 -4.57
CA ILE A 25 -38.25 26.41 -3.23
C ILE A 25 -39.73 26.05 -3.13
N ALA A 26 -40.03 24.80 -2.83
CA ALA A 26 -41.38 24.34 -2.50
C ALA A 26 -41.53 24.27 -0.98
N SER A 27 -42.58 24.89 -0.45
CA SER A 27 -42.89 24.91 0.98
C SER A 27 -43.91 23.83 1.37
N PRO A 28 -43.82 23.25 2.59
CA PRO A 28 -44.86 22.37 3.11
C PRO A 28 -46.23 23.07 3.25
N ARG A 29 -47.33 22.32 3.10
CA ARG A 29 -48.74 22.81 3.08
C ARG A 29 -49.15 23.76 4.23
N ALA A 30 -48.36 23.87 5.30
CA ALA A 30 -48.68 24.67 6.49
C ALA A 30 -47.61 25.71 6.91
N LYS A 31 -46.47 25.83 6.20
CA LYS A 31 -45.28 26.54 6.73
C LYS A 31 -44.75 27.70 5.87
N GLY A 32 -45.41 28.04 4.77
CA GLY A 32 -45.00 29.14 3.90
C GLY A 32 -45.48 28.99 2.46
N HIS A 33 -45.11 29.95 1.61
CA HIS A 33 -45.30 29.89 0.15
C HIS A 33 -43.96 29.52 -0.51
N GLY A 34 -44.02 28.78 -1.61
CA GLY A 34 -42.83 28.52 -2.41
C GLY A 34 -42.46 29.74 -3.26
N GLU A 35 -41.18 29.93 -3.48
CA GLU A 35 -40.62 31.07 -4.22
C GLU A 35 -39.53 30.60 -5.19
N VAL A 36 -39.35 31.34 -6.28
CA VAL A 36 -38.29 31.10 -7.27
C VAL A 36 -37.28 32.23 -7.18
N PHE A 37 -36.01 31.87 -7.05
CA PHE A 37 -34.90 32.80 -6.96
C PHE A 37 -33.97 32.67 -8.17
N LEU A 38 -33.36 33.79 -8.55
CA LEU A 38 -32.23 33.82 -9.49
C LEU A 38 -30.89 33.79 -8.76
N ASP A 39 -30.88 34.29 -7.53
CA ASP A 39 -29.69 34.37 -6.69
C ASP A 39 -29.61 33.15 -5.75
N PRO A 40 -28.57 32.31 -5.86
CA PRO A 40 -28.40 31.14 -5.00
C PRO A 40 -28.33 31.52 -3.51
N LYS A 41 -27.69 32.65 -3.16
CA LYS A 41 -27.49 33.02 -1.75
C LYS A 41 -28.83 33.31 -1.07
N LYS A 42 -29.76 33.99 -1.76
CA LYS A 42 -31.12 34.24 -1.26
C LYS A 42 -31.94 32.95 -1.16
N ALA A 43 -31.84 32.07 -2.15
CA ALA A 43 -32.54 30.78 -2.13
C ALA A 43 -32.15 29.94 -0.90
N TYR A 44 -30.86 29.85 -0.60
CA TYR A 44 -30.37 29.09 0.55
C TYR A 44 -30.78 29.68 1.90
N LEU A 45 -30.86 31.01 2.02
CA LEU A 45 -31.36 31.68 3.23
C LEU A 45 -32.84 31.37 3.48
N THR A 46 -33.67 31.45 2.44
CA THR A 46 -35.11 31.12 2.54
C THR A 46 -35.33 29.63 2.83
N LEU A 47 -34.53 28.73 2.22
CA LEU A 47 -34.60 27.29 2.48
C LEU A 47 -34.30 26.96 3.96
N ARG A 48 -33.32 27.62 4.58
CA ARG A 48 -32.98 27.43 6.00
C ARG A 48 -34.08 27.96 6.94
N GLY A 49 -34.87 28.94 6.50
CA GLY A 49 -35.97 29.51 7.27
C GLY A 49 -37.20 28.59 7.37
N ILE A 50 -37.44 27.72 6.38
CA ILE A 50 -38.66 26.89 6.29
C ILE A 50 -38.31 25.41 6.52
N LYS A 51 -38.59 24.91 7.73
CA LYS A 51 -38.37 23.48 8.06
C LYS A 51 -39.26 22.57 7.20
N GLY A 52 -38.63 21.75 6.37
CA GLY A 52 -39.29 20.81 5.46
C GLY A 52 -39.39 21.31 4.01
N ALA A 53 -38.93 22.51 3.70
CA ALA A 53 -38.88 23.01 2.33
C ALA A 53 -37.90 22.21 1.44
N ARG A 54 -38.21 22.13 0.15
CA ARG A 54 -37.40 21.44 -0.86
C ARG A 54 -36.92 22.43 -1.91
N LEU A 55 -35.62 22.41 -2.21
CA LEU A 55 -35.00 23.21 -3.26
C LEU A 55 -34.71 22.34 -4.47
N LYS A 56 -35.02 22.84 -5.67
CA LYS A 56 -34.63 22.21 -6.95
C LYS A 56 -34.27 23.28 -7.97
N LEU A 57 -33.26 22.98 -8.80
CA LEU A 57 -32.79 23.85 -9.87
C LEU A 57 -33.52 23.51 -11.18
N PHE A 58 -33.88 24.55 -11.92
CA PHE A 58 -34.56 24.46 -13.20
C PHE A 58 -33.92 25.41 -14.22
N THR A 59 -33.88 25.01 -15.49
CA THR A 59 -33.44 25.87 -16.60
C THR A 59 -34.56 26.78 -17.12
N ASN A 60 -35.82 26.46 -16.80
CA ASN A 60 -37.01 27.17 -17.26
C ASN A 60 -37.82 27.74 -16.08
N HIS A 61 -38.18 29.02 -16.15
CA HIS A 61 -38.93 29.71 -15.11
C HIS A 61 -40.33 29.11 -14.89
N VAL A 62 -40.97 28.60 -15.95
CA VAL A 62 -42.32 28.03 -15.86
C VAL A 62 -42.32 26.77 -15.00
N ASP A 63 -41.34 25.89 -15.21
CA ASP A 63 -41.19 24.65 -14.44
C ASP A 63 -40.74 24.93 -13.00
N ALA A 64 -39.87 25.92 -12.83
CA ALA A 64 -39.47 26.43 -11.50
C ALA A 64 -40.70 26.91 -10.70
N ASN A 65 -41.56 27.70 -11.32
CA ASN A 65 -42.74 28.25 -10.68
C ASN A 65 -43.80 27.17 -10.39
N LYS A 66 -43.93 26.18 -11.28
CA LYS A 66 -44.79 25.00 -11.06
C LYS A 66 -44.31 24.21 -9.85
N PHE A 67 -43.00 24.00 -9.71
CA PHE A 67 -42.42 23.30 -8.55
C PHE A 67 -42.60 24.10 -7.26
N ALA A 68 -42.31 25.41 -7.26
CA ALA A 68 -42.51 26.27 -6.10
C ALA A 68 -43.99 26.31 -5.64
N SER A 69 -44.93 26.28 -6.59
CA SER A 69 -46.37 26.27 -6.31
C SER A 69 -46.90 24.90 -5.90
N THR A 70 -46.11 23.83 -6.03
CA THR A 70 -46.53 22.49 -5.61
C THR A 70 -46.30 22.35 -4.11
N PRO A 71 -47.35 22.15 -3.30
CA PRO A 71 -47.17 22.00 -1.86
C PRO A 71 -46.40 20.71 -1.57
N VAL A 72 -45.38 20.80 -0.72
CA VAL A 72 -44.70 19.60 -0.22
C VAL A 72 -45.63 18.95 0.81
N ASP A 73 -46.09 17.73 0.53
CA ASP A 73 -46.82 16.96 1.52
C ASP A 73 -45.87 16.62 2.68
N ASP A 74 -46.23 17.07 3.89
CA ASP A 74 -45.57 16.72 5.16
C ASP A 74 -45.94 15.28 5.59
N ASP A 75 -46.61 14.53 4.70
CA ASP A 75 -47.04 13.17 4.98
C ASP A 75 -45.81 12.29 5.19
N LYS A 76 -45.84 11.63 6.35
CA LYS A 76 -45.25 10.32 6.57
C LYS A 76 -45.78 9.39 5.47
N LEU A 77 -45.24 9.49 4.27
CA LEU A 77 -45.25 8.38 3.33
C LEU A 77 -44.48 7.30 4.07
N ASP A 78 -45.22 6.30 4.58
CA ASP A 78 -44.67 4.97 4.77
C ASP A 78 -43.92 4.67 3.48
N SER A 79 -42.60 4.79 3.55
CA SER A 79 -41.74 4.41 2.46
C SER A 79 -42.17 3.00 2.09
N PRO A 80 -42.57 2.71 0.84
CA PRO A 80 -42.92 1.35 0.43
C PRO A 80 -41.71 0.40 0.58
N TYR A 81 -40.52 0.99 0.78
CA TYR A 81 -39.34 0.29 1.22
C TYR A 81 -39.27 0.32 2.75
N PRO A 82 -39.08 -0.83 3.42
CA PRO A 82 -38.76 -0.85 4.84
C PRO A 82 -37.60 0.12 5.09
N PRO A 83 -37.56 0.81 6.25
CA PRO A 83 -36.43 1.65 6.59
C PRO A 83 -35.18 0.81 6.34
N SER A 84 -34.30 1.31 5.47
CA SER A 84 -33.00 0.67 5.26
C SER A 84 -32.44 0.36 6.64
N PRO A 85 -31.93 -0.86 6.89
CA PRO A 85 -31.26 -1.15 8.15
C PRO A 85 -30.36 0.04 8.42
N LYS A 86 -30.54 0.72 9.57
CA LYS A 86 -29.60 1.78 9.93
C LYS A 86 -28.25 1.11 9.79
N PRO A 87 -27.37 1.57 8.89
CA PRO A 87 -26.05 1.00 8.83
C PRO A 87 -25.55 1.06 10.27
N ASP A 88 -25.02 -0.04 10.78
CA ASP A 88 -24.25 -0.03 12.02
C ASP A 88 -23.07 0.89 11.71
N ILE A 89 -23.28 2.20 11.80
CA ILE A 89 -22.28 3.22 11.58
C ILE A 89 -21.42 3.11 12.81
N GLU A 90 -20.36 2.32 12.69
CA GLU A 90 -19.20 2.38 13.54
C GLU A 90 -18.70 3.83 13.50
N SER A 91 -19.18 4.65 14.43
CA SER A 91 -18.85 6.07 14.50
C SER A 91 -17.50 6.23 15.16
N SER A 92 -16.57 6.89 14.48
CA SER A 92 -15.29 7.26 15.09
C SER A 92 -15.52 8.30 16.21
N PRO A 93 -14.78 8.23 17.33
CA PRO A 93 -14.82 9.26 18.37
C PRO A 93 -14.15 10.57 17.93
N TYR A 94 -13.48 10.57 16.77
CA TYR A 94 -12.74 11.71 16.25
C TYR A 94 -13.57 12.51 15.24
N PRO A 95 -13.57 13.85 15.33
CA PRO A 95 -14.21 14.69 14.33
C PRO A 95 -13.46 14.60 12.99
N THR A 96 -14.19 14.71 11.89
CA THR A 96 -13.61 14.85 10.55
C THR A 96 -12.61 16.01 10.53
N ALA A 97 -11.45 15.79 9.94
CA ALA A 97 -10.39 16.79 9.87
C ALA A 97 -10.86 18.05 9.11
N SER A 98 -10.63 19.22 9.70
CA SER A 98 -10.96 20.49 9.06
C SER A 98 -10.01 20.78 7.88
N GLN A 99 -10.47 21.53 6.90
CA GLN A 99 -9.62 21.91 5.75
C GLN A 99 -8.36 22.67 6.18
N GLN A 100 -8.43 23.53 7.20
CA GLN A 100 -7.27 24.23 7.74
C GLN A 100 -6.25 23.25 8.35
N THR A 101 -6.73 22.23 9.06
CA THR A 101 -5.89 21.15 9.60
C THR A 101 -5.20 20.40 8.47
N LEU A 102 -5.91 20.07 7.38
CA LEU A 102 -5.34 19.35 6.24
C LEU A 102 -4.29 20.17 5.47
N ILE A 103 -4.50 21.49 5.34
CA ILE A 103 -3.51 22.39 4.73
C ILE A 103 -2.24 22.44 5.58
N ARG A 104 -2.38 22.59 6.89
CA ARG A 104 -1.24 22.55 7.82
C ARG A 104 -0.52 21.21 7.77
N PHE A 105 -1.27 20.11 7.78
CA PHE A 105 -0.72 18.75 7.69
C PHE A 105 0.11 18.56 6.41
N ARG A 106 -0.44 18.98 5.26
CA ARG A 106 0.29 18.95 3.98
C ARG A 106 1.53 19.82 4.01
N SER A 107 1.46 21.00 4.63
CA SER A 107 2.64 21.87 4.79
C SER A 107 3.73 21.19 5.60
N SER A 108 3.38 20.52 6.71
CA SER A 108 4.32 19.77 7.55
C SER A 108 4.93 18.56 6.82
N LEU A 109 4.16 17.86 5.99
CA LEU A 109 4.68 16.79 5.13
C LEU A 109 5.70 17.33 4.11
N ASN A 110 5.40 18.49 3.50
CA ASN A 110 6.31 19.10 2.53
C ASN A 110 7.60 19.62 3.17
N SER A 111 7.52 20.19 4.38
CA SER A 111 8.69 20.65 5.12
C SER A 111 9.49 19.51 5.75
N GLY A 112 8.94 18.29 5.79
CA GLY A 112 9.58 17.13 6.40
C GLY A 112 9.57 17.15 7.93
N ASP A 113 8.65 17.88 8.55
CA ASP A 113 8.55 17.99 10.01
C ASP A 113 7.82 16.77 10.60
N VAL A 114 8.61 15.77 10.97
CA VAL A 114 8.13 14.48 11.49
C VAL A 114 7.41 14.63 12.82
N ASP A 115 7.90 15.49 13.71
CA ASP A 115 7.35 15.66 15.05
C ASP A 115 5.96 16.30 15.01
N THR A 116 5.79 17.34 14.18
CA THR A 116 4.48 17.96 13.98
C THR A 116 3.51 16.99 13.33
N VAL A 117 3.94 16.21 12.32
CA VAL A 117 3.10 15.18 11.70
C VAL A 117 2.66 14.12 12.71
N ARG A 118 3.59 13.62 13.53
CA ARG A 118 3.30 12.64 14.59
C ARG A 118 2.30 13.19 15.59
N LYS A 119 2.46 14.44 16.02
CA LYS A 119 1.53 15.11 16.93
C LYS A 119 0.14 15.24 16.29
N MET A 120 0.04 15.69 15.05
CA MET A 120 -1.25 15.87 14.37
C MET A 120 -2.01 14.55 14.20
N VAL A 121 -1.33 13.48 13.80
CA VAL A 121 -1.92 12.13 13.71
C VAL A 121 -2.29 11.60 15.11
N GLY A 122 -1.43 11.87 16.09
CA GLY A 122 -1.66 11.53 17.49
C GLY A 122 -2.84 12.28 18.12
N ASP A 123 -3.13 13.51 17.71
CA ASP A 123 -4.27 14.28 18.19
C ASP A 123 -5.57 13.86 17.49
N ASN A 124 -5.52 13.68 16.16
CA ASN A 124 -6.66 13.26 15.35
C ASN A 124 -6.25 12.28 14.22
N PRO A 125 -6.52 10.97 14.35
CA PRO A 125 -6.22 9.98 13.31
C PRO A 125 -7.05 10.15 12.02
N MET A 126 -8.19 10.87 12.07
CA MET A 126 -9.02 11.19 10.87
C MET A 126 -8.32 12.14 9.89
N VAL A 127 -7.13 12.66 10.24
CA VAL A 127 -6.27 13.38 9.29
C VAL A 127 -5.76 12.44 8.19
N LEU A 128 -5.61 11.13 8.48
CA LEU A 128 -5.19 10.13 7.51
C LEU A 128 -6.38 9.43 6.83
N VAL A 129 -7.44 9.11 7.57
CA VAL A 129 -8.57 8.34 7.05
C VAL A 129 -9.86 9.14 7.14
N THR A 130 -10.68 9.08 6.09
CA THR A 130 -12.01 9.71 6.07
C THR A 130 -13.06 8.80 6.67
N SER A 131 -14.23 9.35 7.00
CA SER A 131 -15.38 8.58 7.53
C SER A 131 -15.97 7.54 6.57
N SER A 132 -15.48 7.49 5.34
CA SER A 132 -15.88 6.52 4.32
C SER A 132 -14.83 5.45 4.09
N ASP A 133 -13.90 5.27 5.03
CA ASP A 133 -12.79 4.30 4.93
C ASP A 133 -11.96 4.51 3.65
N THR A 134 -11.63 5.76 3.36
CA THR A 134 -10.74 6.12 2.23
C THR A 134 -9.63 7.07 2.69
N PRO A 135 -8.45 7.04 2.04
CA PRO A 135 -7.36 7.97 2.33
C PRO A 135 -7.78 9.43 2.22
N THR A 136 -7.32 10.26 3.14
CA THR A 136 -7.51 11.70 3.05
C THR A 136 -6.72 12.28 1.88
N ILE A 137 -7.43 13.00 1.01
CA ILE A 137 -6.85 13.68 -0.15
C ILE A 137 -6.34 15.05 0.28
N LEU A 138 -5.03 15.27 0.17
CA LEU A 138 -4.35 16.52 0.57
C LEU A 138 -4.27 17.55 -0.56
N GLN A 139 -4.35 17.10 -1.81
CA GLN A 139 -4.40 17.99 -2.98
C GLN A 139 -5.54 17.58 -3.89
N ILE A 140 -6.67 18.28 -3.79
CA ILE A 140 -7.93 17.93 -4.47
C ILE A 140 -7.75 17.84 -5.99
N ARG A 141 -7.04 18.80 -6.61
CA ARG A 141 -6.86 18.88 -8.07
C ARG A 141 -6.22 17.63 -8.68
N PHE A 142 -5.19 17.09 -8.01
CA PHE A 142 -4.46 15.91 -8.48
C PHE A 142 -4.78 14.66 -7.67
N ARG A 143 -5.67 14.75 -6.68
CA ARG A 143 -6.01 13.69 -5.73
C ARG A 143 -4.80 13.08 -5.01
N TYR A 144 -3.81 13.89 -4.61
CA TYR A 144 -2.66 13.37 -3.86
C TYR A 144 -3.10 12.93 -2.47
N ASN A 145 -2.84 11.67 -2.15
CA ASN A 145 -2.81 11.19 -0.77
C ASN A 145 -1.47 11.58 -0.10
N ALA A 146 -1.33 11.28 1.19
CA ALA A 146 -0.10 11.58 1.93
C ALA A 146 1.16 10.88 1.36
N LEU A 147 1.04 9.64 0.88
CA LEU A 147 2.17 8.89 0.30
C LEU A 147 2.70 9.52 -0.99
N HIS A 148 1.84 10.11 -1.83
CA HIS A 148 2.31 10.84 -3.02
C HIS A 148 3.21 12.02 -2.63
N VAL A 149 2.81 12.78 -1.60
CA VAL A 149 3.56 13.94 -1.09
C VAL A 149 4.87 13.51 -0.44
N ILE A 150 4.85 12.46 0.37
CA ILE A 150 6.07 11.93 1.01
C ILE A 150 7.02 11.38 -0.06
N ALA A 151 6.50 10.61 -1.02
CA ALA A 151 7.27 10.02 -2.11
C ALA A 151 7.83 11.07 -3.08
N SER A 152 7.17 12.22 -3.28
CA SER A 152 7.77 13.31 -4.05
C SER A 152 8.97 13.93 -3.34
N ASN A 153 8.89 14.05 -2.02
CA ASN A 153 9.90 14.72 -1.20
C ASN A 153 11.06 13.80 -0.79
N GLY A 154 10.89 12.48 -0.93
CA GLY A 154 11.91 11.50 -0.56
C GLY A 154 12.11 11.36 0.95
N ASN A 155 11.11 11.74 1.75
CA ASN A 155 11.24 11.67 3.21
C ASN A 155 10.97 10.24 3.71
N VAL A 156 12.05 9.49 3.89
CA VAL A 156 12.05 8.10 4.34
C VAL A 156 11.46 7.94 5.74
N GLU A 157 11.74 8.87 6.66
CA GLU A 157 11.25 8.79 8.04
C GLU A 157 9.73 8.98 8.12
N LEU A 158 9.19 9.96 7.38
CA LEU A 158 7.75 10.15 7.26
C LEU A 158 7.06 8.96 6.58
N LEU A 159 7.71 8.37 5.58
CA LEU A 159 7.19 7.20 4.88
C LEU A 159 7.04 6.01 5.86
N HIS A 160 8.10 5.72 6.61
CA HIS A 160 8.07 4.68 7.64
C HIS A 160 7.04 4.96 8.71
N PHE A 161 6.98 6.19 9.23
CA PHE A 161 6.01 6.57 10.24
C PHE A 161 4.58 6.32 9.76
N LEU A 162 4.23 6.79 8.55
CA LEU A 162 2.86 6.69 8.04
C LEU A 162 2.47 5.23 7.75
N LEU A 163 3.35 4.44 7.13
CA LEU A 163 3.10 3.02 6.89
C LEU A 163 2.95 2.26 8.22
N ASN A 164 3.84 2.49 9.19
CA ASN A 164 3.73 1.86 10.51
C ASN A 164 2.45 2.24 11.25
N CYS A 165 1.97 3.49 11.11
CA CYS A 165 0.68 3.89 11.66
C CYS A 165 -0.48 3.14 11.01
N LEU A 166 -0.52 3.07 9.68
CA LEU A 166 -1.57 2.36 8.95
C LEU A 166 -1.53 0.84 9.16
N ASP A 167 -0.33 0.28 9.42
CA ASP A 167 -0.12 -1.13 9.72
C ASP A 167 -0.40 -1.51 11.18
N SER A 168 -0.61 -0.52 12.06
CA SER A 168 -0.80 -0.78 13.49
C SER A 168 -2.25 -1.07 13.86
N ASP A 169 -2.48 -2.22 14.50
CA ASP A 169 -3.79 -2.56 15.09
C ASP A 169 -4.26 -1.47 16.07
N GLU A 170 -3.34 -0.90 16.88
CA GLU A 170 -3.64 0.15 17.86
C GLU A 170 -4.22 1.42 17.22
N PHE A 171 -3.81 1.73 15.98
CA PHE A 171 -4.33 2.88 15.25
C PHE A 171 -5.80 2.68 14.85
N TRP A 172 -6.14 1.48 14.37
CA TRP A 172 -7.49 1.14 13.94
C TRP A 172 -8.44 0.90 15.11
N GLU A 173 -7.97 0.29 16.19
CA GLU A 173 -8.71 0.19 17.45
C GLU A 173 -9.05 1.56 18.02
N ARG A 174 -8.14 2.53 17.90
CA ARG A 174 -8.37 3.91 18.32
C ARG A 174 -9.41 4.62 17.45
N LEU A 175 -9.37 4.42 16.12
CA LEU A 175 -10.34 4.99 15.19
C LEU A 175 -11.75 4.39 15.36
N TYR A 176 -11.82 3.08 15.60
CA TYR A 176 -13.06 2.31 15.70
C TYR A 176 -13.02 1.32 16.89
N PRO A 177 -13.23 1.81 18.14
CA PRO A 177 -13.06 0.97 19.33
C PRO A 177 -14.03 -0.21 19.45
N ASN A 178 -15.17 -0.15 18.76
CA ASN A 178 -16.21 -1.18 18.82
C ASN A 178 -16.21 -2.11 17.60
N ALA A 179 -15.26 -1.94 16.68
CA ALA A 179 -15.19 -2.78 15.49
C ALA A 179 -14.72 -4.20 15.84
N SER A 180 -15.22 -5.20 15.10
CA SER A 180 -14.65 -6.55 15.20
C SER A 180 -13.22 -6.58 14.68
N ARG A 181 -12.42 -7.52 15.18
CA ARG A 181 -11.02 -7.69 14.73
C ARG A 181 -10.94 -7.95 13.23
N GLU A 182 -11.86 -8.76 12.70
CA GLU A 182 -11.93 -9.09 11.29
C GLU A 182 -12.30 -7.86 10.45
N ALA A 183 -13.26 -7.04 10.90
CA ALA A 183 -13.65 -5.82 10.20
C ALA A 183 -12.49 -4.79 10.19
N SER A 184 -11.82 -4.62 11.33
CA SER A 184 -10.64 -3.77 11.46
C SER A 184 -9.53 -4.19 10.49
N TYR A 185 -9.25 -5.50 10.41
CA TYR A 185 -8.25 -6.05 9.48
C TYR A 185 -8.60 -5.76 8.01
N TRP A 186 -9.82 -6.06 7.58
CA TRP A 186 -10.21 -5.81 6.18
C TRP A 186 -10.20 -4.33 5.83
N ARG A 187 -10.63 -3.48 6.76
CA ARG A 187 -10.58 -2.02 6.62
C ARG A 187 -9.14 -1.51 6.48
N GLN A 188 -8.26 -1.97 7.35
CA GLN A 188 -6.82 -1.69 7.29
C GLN A 188 -6.24 -2.06 5.92
N GLN A 189 -6.46 -3.30 5.48
CA GLN A 189 -5.95 -3.78 4.20
C GLN A 189 -6.49 -2.98 3.02
N TYR A 190 -7.78 -2.63 3.05
CA TYR A 190 -8.43 -1.83 2.01
C TYR A 190 -7.85 -0.41 1.94
N VAL A 191 -7.77 0.30 3.07
CA VAL A 191 -7.27 1.68 3.11
C VAL A 191 -5.79 1.72 2.74
N LEU A 192 -5.00 0.73 3.16
CA LEU A 192 -3.59 0.63 2.82
C LEU A 192 -3.37 0.35 1.33
N ASP A 193 -4.18 -0.53 0.72
CA ASP A 193 -4.19 -0.72 -0.75
C ASP A 193 -4.48 0.59 -1.47
N LEU A 194 -5.49 1.35 -1.02
CA LEU A 194 -5.79 2.66 -1.61
C LEU A 194 -4.64 3.65 -1.45
N TYR A 195 -3.97 3.67 -0.30
CA TYR A 195 -2.82 4.54 -0.09
C TYR A 195 -1.67 4.22 -1.05
N LEU A 196 -1.37 2.93 -1.25
CA LEU A 196 -0.23 2.47 -2.04
C LEU A 196 -0.48 2.47 -3.54
N ASN A 197 -1.72 2.23 -3.97
CA ASN A 197 -2.03 1.90 -5.36
C ASN A 197 -3.00 2.88 -6.05
N SER A 198 -3.62 3.81 -5.33
CA SER A 198 -4.47 4.82 -5.99
C SER A 198 -3.62 5.76 -6.84
N PRO A 199 -3.90 5.88 -8.15
CA PRO A 199 -3.18 6.81 -9.00
C PRO A 199 -3.69 8.25 -8.81
N GLU A 200 -2.81 9.21 -9.05
CA GLU A 200 -3.16 10.63 -9.10
C GLU A 200 -3.94 11.00 -10.37
N LEU A 201 -4.72 12.08 -10.32
CA LEU A 201 -5.72 12.44 -11.35
C LEU A 201 -5.14 13.06 -12.65
N GLY A 202 -3.83 13.23 -12.77
CA GLY A 202 -3.15 13.73 -13.97
C GLY A 202 -2.60 12.62 -14.87
N ASN A 203 -1.38 12.19 -14.57
CA ASN A 203 -0.64 11.17 -15.30
C ASN A 203 -0.99 9.74 -14.87
N LEU A 204 -1.94 9.55 -13.94
CA LEU A 204 -2.23 8.24 -13.35
C LEU A 204 -1.02 7.59 -12.67
N GLU A 205 -0.13 8.41 -12.10
CA GLU A 205 1.06 7.96 -11.37
C GLU A 205 0.68 7.59 -9.93
N THR A 206 1.17 6.45 -9.45
CA THR A 206 1.04 5.97 -8.05
C THR A 206 2.17 6.53 -7.18
N PRO A 207 2.11 6.42 -5.83
CA PRO A 207 3.23 6.84 -4.97
C PRO A 207 4.57 6.18 -5.36
N LEU A 208 4.55 4.93 -5.82
CA LEU A 208 5.73 4.23 -6.31
C LEU A 208 6.31 4.88 -7.58
N HIS A 209 5.45 5.33 -8.50
CA HIS A 209 5.92 6.12 -9.65
C HIS A 209 6.61 7.40 -9.22
N PHE A 210 6.07 8.12 -8.23
CA PHE A 210 6.70 9.35 -7.71
C PHE A 210 8.09 9.06 -7.13
N ALA A 211 8.20 8.08 -6.24
CA ALA A 211 9.48 7.70 -5.64
C ALA A 211 10.53 7.36 -6.72
N SER A 212 10.16 6.54 -7.71
CA SER A 212 11.06 6.17 -8.81
C SER A 212 11.41 7.37 -9.71
N LYS A 213 10.43 8.19 -10.07
CA LYS A 213 10.56 9.36 -10.95
C LYS A 213 11.52 10.40 -10.41
N TYR A 214 11.50 10.62 -9.09
CA TYR A 214 12.41 11.53 -8.40
C TYR A 214 13.73 10.87 -7.97
N GLY A 215 13.87 9.55 -8.12
CA GLY A 215 15.11 8.82 -7.84
C GLY A 215 15.35 8.51 -6.36
N HIS A 216 14.29 8.48 -5.54
CA HIS A 216 14.39 8.23 -4.09
C HIS A 216 14.48 6.73 -3.80
N ILE A 217 15.70 6.19 -3.85
CA ILE A 217 15.98 4.74 -3.80
C ILE A 217 15.39 4.08 -2.54
N GLU A 218 15.57 4.70 -1.38
CA GLU A 218 15.10 4.18 -0.10
C GLU A 218 13.56 4.15 -0.05
N CYS A 219 12.89 5.19 -0.56
CA CYS A 219 11.42 5.21 -0.67
C CYS A 219 10.91 4.14 -1.64
N VAL A 220 11.56 3.95 -2.79
CA VAL A 220 11.23 2.87 -3.74
C VAL A 220 11.39 1.51 -3.06
N SER A 221 12.48 1.30 -2.33
CA SER A 221 12.75 0.06 -1.61
C SER A 221 11.64 -0.28 -0.61
N ILE A 222 11.23 0.69 0.22
CA ILE A 222 10.17 0.50 1.23
C ILE A 222 8.83 0.20 0.56
N LEU A 223 8.44 1.00 -0.44
CA LEU A 223 7.17 0.83 -1.13
C LEU A 223 7.10 -0.49 -1.91
N ALA A 224 8.16 -0.85 -2.63
CA ALA A 224 8.22 -2.07 -3.43
C ALA A 224 8.21 -3.35 -2.56
N ARG A 225 8.77 -3.27 -1.35
CA ARG A 225 8.76 -4.38 -0.39
C ARG A 225 7.44 -4.58 0.33
N HIS A 226 6.51 -3.64 0.25
CA HIS A 226 5.22 -3.75 0.91
C HIS A 226 4.27 -4.69 0.11
N HIS A 227 3.71 -5.70 0.77
CA HIS A 227 2.99 -6.81 0.14
C HIS A 227 1.72 -6.43 -0.66
N LEU A 228 1.12 -5.28 -0.36
CA LEU A 228 -0.03 -4.74 -1.10
C LEU A 228 0.36 -3.90 -2.31
N THR A 229 1.60 -3.44 -2.42
CA THR A 229 2.01 -2.53 -3.49
C THR A 229 2.03 -3.24 -4.85
N LYS A 230 1.45 -2.59 -5.86
CA LYS A 230 1.58 -3.01 -7.25
C LYS A 230 2.88 -2.43 -7.82
N LEU A 231 3.77 -3.31 -8.30
CA LEU A 231 5.09 -2.94 -8.81
C LEU A 231 5.07 -2.43 -10.25
N ASN A 232 4.16 -2.97 -11.08
CA ASN A 232 4.07 -2.65 -12.51
C ASN A 232 2.74 -1.95 -12.90
N PRO A 233 2.21 -0.97 -12.15
CA PRO A 233 1.10 -0.16 -12.64
C PRO A 233 1.58 0.68 -13.83
N LEU A 234 0.69 0.89 -14.80
CA LEU A 234 0.98 1.71 -15.97
C LEU A 234 0.37 3.10 -15.79
N ASN A 235 1.18 4.14 -16.02
CA ASN A 235 0.71 5.52 -16.05
C ASN A 235 -0.04 5.83 -17.36
N SER A 236 -0.50 7.08 -17.54
CA SER A 236 -1.19 7.54 -18.76
C SER A 236 -0.35 7.42 -20.03
N SER A 237 0.98 7.35 -19.90
CA SER A 237 1.95 7.17 -20.99
C SER A 237 2.35 5.71 -21.21
N GLY A 238 1.74 4.76 -20.48
CA GLY A 238 2.06 3.33 -20.58
C GLY A 238 3.39 2.93 -19.95
N GLN A 239 3.94 3.75 -19.06
CA GLN A 239 5.23 3.52 -18.39
C GLN A 239 5.01 2.95 -17.00
N THR A 240 5.90 2.04 -16.59
CA THR A 240 5.97 1.51 -15.22
C THR A 240 6.77 2.42 -14.29
N PRO A 241 6.70 2.24 -12.96
CA PRO A 241 7.59 2.94 -12.03
C PRO A 241 9.07 2.70 -12.33
N ALA A 242 9.44 1.50 -12.77
CA ALA A 242 10.82 1.17 -13.14
C ALA A 242 11.26 1.94 -14.40
N ASP A 243 10.38 2.12 -15.38
CA ASP A 243 10.66 2.89 -16.61
C ASP A 243 10.86 4.39 -16.32
N LEU A 244 10.23 4.91 -15.28
CA LEU A 244 10.36 6.32 -14.87
C LEU A 244 11.59 6.60 -14.00
N ALA A 245 12.41 5.60 -13.67
CA ALA A 245 13.53 5.71 -12.74
C ALA A 245 14.42 6.93 -13.05
N ALA A 246 14.58 7.80 -12.05
CA ALA A 246 15.37 9.04 -12.10
C ALA A 246 15.06 9.99 -13.28
N SER A 247 13.93 9.83 -13.97
CA SER A 247 13.60 10.63 -15.16
C SER A 247 13.54 12.14 -14.87
N ARG A 248 13.14 12.56 -13.66
CA ARG A 248 13.17 13.98 -13.27
C ARG A 248 14.57 14.49 -12.93
N LEU A 249 15.44 13.65 -12.35
CA LEU A 249 16.83 14.01 -12.07
C LEU A 249 17.63 14.19 -13.37
N ILE A 250 17.46 13.26 -14.32
CA ILE A 250 18.11 13.29 -15.64
C ILE A 250 17.73 14.56 -16.41
N ASN A 251 16.44 14.94 -16.38
CA ASN A 251 15.94 16.11 -17.10
C ASN A 251 16.36 17.45 -16.48
N GLN A 252 16.77 17.50 -15.22
CA GLN A 252 17.06 18.75 -14.51
C GLN A 252 18.52 19.21 -14.59
N ASN A 253 19.46 18.39 -15.10
CA ASN A 253 20.91 18.73 -15.27
C ASN A 253 21.49 19.56 -14.09
N LYS A 254 21.08 19.25 -12.87
CA LYS A 254 21.58 19.86 -11.65
C LYS A 254 21.73 18.77 -10.60
N THR A 255 22.87 18.10 -10.61
CA THR A 255 23.45 17.68 -9.33
C THR A 255 24.91 18.13 -9.27
N PRO A 256 25.28 18.94 -8.27
CA PRO A 256 26.65 18.95 -7.79
C PRO A 256 26.95 17.60 -7.11
N HIS A 257 28.12 17.04 -7.39
CA HIS A 257 28.84 16.00 -6.64
C HIS A 257 28.03 15.12 -5.67
N THR A 258 27.70 13.88 -6.07
CA THR A 258 28.17 12.64 -5.39
C THR A 258 27.82 11.34 -6.13
N ASP A 259 26.74 11.25 -6.90
CA ASP A 259 26.39 10.02 -7.65
C ASP A 259 25.90 10.31 -9.07
N CYS A 260 26.39 9.56 -10.06
CA CYS A 260 25.91 9.63 -11.44
C CYS A 260 24.45 9.15 -11.54
N PRO A 261 23.56 9.83 -12.29
CA PRO A 261 22.15 9.43 -12.46
C PRO A 261 21.97 7.98 -12.91
N SER A 262 22.91 7.45 -13.71
CA SER A 262 22.90 6.04 -14.14
C SER A 262 22.95 5.05 -12.97
N ASN A 263 23.74 5.32 -11.93
CA ASN A 263 23.82 4.46 -10.74
C ASN A 263 22.47 4.40 -10.00
N ILE A 264 21.74 5.53 -9.95
CA ILE A 264 20.41 5.59 -9.32
C ILE A 264 19.41 4.76 -10.12
N VAL A 265 19.42 4.85 -11.46
CA VAL A 265 18.56 4.05 -12.33
C VAL A 265 18.84 2.55 -12.13
N ASP A 266 20.11 2.16 -12.16
CA ASP A 266 20.52 0.76 -12.00
C ASP A 266 20.09 0.21 -10.63
N ARG A 267 20.27 1.00 -9.55
CA ARG A 267 19.83 0.61 -8.20
C ARG A 267 18.32 0.47 -8.10
N ILE A 268 17.55 1.37 -8.71
CA ILE A 268 16.08 1.28 -8.72
C ILE A 268 15.63 0.05 -9.50
N GLN A 269 16.19 -0.19 -10.68
CA GLN A 269 15.88 -1.38 -11.48
C GLN A 269 16.23 -2.68 -10.73
N GLN A 270 17.36 -2.69 -10.02
CA GLN A 270 17.76 -3.82 -9.18
C GLN A 270 16.72 -4.13 -8.10
N ILE A 271 16.12 -3.12 -7.46
CA ILE A 271 15.06 -3.32 -6.45
C ILE A 271 13.85 -4.05 -7.05
N PHE A 272 13.47 -3.72 -8.29
CA PHE A 272 12.35 -4.36 -8.97
C PHE A 272 12.68 -5.79 -9.45
N ASP A 273 13.95 -6.10 -9.65
CA ASP A 273 14.43 -7.43 -10.09
C ASP A 273 14.92 -8.32 -8.93
N GLU A 274 14.79 -7.87 -7.66
CA GLU A 274 15.20 -8.63 -6.49
C GLU A 274 14.50 -10.01 -6.43
N SER A 275 15.33 -11.05 -6.40
CA SER A 275 14.93 -12.45 -6.32
C SER A 275 15.69 -13.18 -5.20
N TYR A 276 15.06 -14.23 -4.69
CA TYR A 276 15.55 -15.06 -3.59
C TYR A 276 15.56 -16.53 -4.00
N ILE A 277 16.57 -17.26 -3.56
CA ILE A 277 16.64 -18.72 -3.69
C ILE A 277 16.40 -19.34 -2.32
N VAL A 278 15.43 -20.25 -2.25
CA VAL A 278 15.00 -20.87 -0.99
C VAL A 278 15.26 -22.37 -1.00
N LEU A 279 15.80 -22.86 0.10
CA LEU A 279 15.95 -24.27 0.44
C LEU A 279 14.83 -24.65 1.43
N ALA A 280 14.00 -25.62 1.06
CA ALA A 280 12.88 -26.01 1.89
C ALA A 280 12.58 -27.51 1.84
N ASP A 281 11.92 -28.00 2.89
CA ASP A 281 11.42 -29.36 2.97
C ASP A 281 9.98 -29.43 2.47
N VAL A 282 9.78 -30.32 1.50
CA VAL A 282 8.51 -30.54 0.83
C VAL A 282 8.11 -31.99 1.02
N GLU A 283 6.85 -32.22 1.41
CA GLU A 283 6.28 -33.55 1.50
C GLU A 283 5.78 -34.00 0.14
N ILE A 284 6.16 -35.23 -0.21
CA ILE A 284 5.70 -35.89 -1.42
C ILE A 284 4.45 -36.69 -1.04
N SER A 285 3.28 -36.28 -1.58
CA SER A 285 1.94 -36.82 -1.24
C SER A 285 1.79 -38.34 -1.35
N GLU A 286 2.71 -39.02 -2.02
CA GLU A 286 2.65 -40.46 -2.27
C GLU A 286 3.38 -41.31 -1.21
N SER A 287 4.21 -40.71 -0.33
CA SER A 287 5.11 -41.47 0.54
C SER A 287 5.27 -40.98 1.99
N ASN A 288 4.61 -39.88 2.38
CA ASN A 288 4.86 -39.15 3.66
C ASN A 288 6.36 -38.89 3.92
N MET A 289 7.18 -38.91 2.87
CA MET A 289 8.62 -38.73 2.96
C MET A 289 8.95 -37.27 2.69
N MET A 290 9.72 -36.69 3.59
CA MET A 290 10.17 -35.30 3.49
C MET A 290 11.38 -35.23 2.57
N GLN A 291 11.29 -34.44 1.50
CA GLN A 291 12.42 -34.21 0.60
C GLN A 291 12.83 -32.74 0.63
N THR A 292 14.12 -32.49 0.88
CA THR A 292 14.71 -31.17 0.77
C THR A 292 14.85 -30.78 -0.70
N LYS A 293 14.24 -29.66 -1.09
CA LYS A 293 14.17 -29.15 -2.46
C LYS A 293 14.70 -27.71 -2.53
N ILE A 294 15.41 -27.42 -3.62
CA ILE A 294 15.85 -26.07 -3.97
C ILE A 294 14.79 -25.46 -4.88
N LEU A 295 14.09 -24.45 -4.37
CA LEU A 295 12.98 -23.81 -5.05
C LEU A 295 13.47 -22.96 -6.24
N GLY A 296 12.55 -22.61 -7.13
CA GLY A 296 12.82 -21.62 -8.18
C GLY A 296 13.14 -20.25 -7.58
N PRO A 297 13.75 -19.32 -8.35
CA PRO A 297 13.83 -17.92 -7.97
C PRO A 297 12.44 -17.40 -7.60
N LEU A 298 12.34 -16.83 -6.41
CA LEU A 298 11.13 -16.18 -5.91
C LEU A 298 11.35 -14.69 -5.91
N ASN A 299 10.39 -13.91 -6.40
CA ASN A 299 10.46 -12.46 -6.20
C ASN A 299 10.27 -12.12 -4.71
N THR A 300 10.62 -10.89 -4.32
CA THR A 300 10.52 -10.40 -2.94
C THR A 300 9.15 -10.67 -2.30
N ARG A 301 8.05 -10.54 -3.05
CA ARG A 301 6.69 -10.74 -2.53
C ARG A 301 6.39 -12.21 -2.26
N GLU A 302 6.68 -13.08 -3.22
CA GLU A 302 6.52 -14.53 -3.07
C GLU A 302 7.33 -15.05 -1.89
N PHE A 303 8.56 -14.55 -1.75
CA PHE A 303 9.44 -14.87 -0.64
C PHE A 303 8.86 -14.43 0.72
N GLN A 304 8.40 -13.17 0.84
CA GLN A 304 7.78 -12.68 2.08
C GLN A 304 6.49 -13.44 2.45
N MET A 305 5.64 -13.75 1.47
CA MET A 305 4.44 -14.55 1.69
C MET A 305 4.81 -15.94 2.22
N MET A 306 5.84 -16.56 1.64
CA MET A 306 6.34 -17.85 2.08
C MET A 306 6.88 -17.80 3.52
N LEU A 307 7.66 -16.77 3.86
CA LEU A 307 8.13 -16.56 5.24
C LEU A 307 6.96 -16.37 6.22
N GLY A 308 5.96 -15.55 5.88
CA GLY A 308 4.81 -15.32 6.76
C GLY A 308 4.00 -16.59 7.05
N LEU A 309 3.88 -17.50 6.08
CA LEU A 309 3.12 -18.75 6.23
C LEU A 309 3.90 -19.86 6.95
N TYR A 310 5.20 -20.00 6.66
CA TYR A 310 6.00 -21.16 7.07
C TYR A 310 7.15 -20.83 8.02
N ALA A 311 7.30 -19.55 8.39
CA ALA A 311 8.25 -19.04 9.39
C ALA A 311 7.57 -18.03 10.36
N PRO A 312 6.48 -18.41 11.05
CA PRO A 312 5.63 -17.47 11.79
C PRO A 312 6.33 -16.80 13.01
N ASN A 313 7.41 -17.39 13.52
CA ASN A 313 8.14 -16.90 14.70
C ASN A 313 9.53 -16.34 14.38
N SER A 314 9.99 -16.37 13.13
CA SER A 314 11.41 -16.30 12.79
C SER A 314 11.67 -15.37 11.62
N CYS A 315 12.17 -14.18 11.93
CA CYS A 315 13.02 -13.30 11.10
C CYS A 315 13.42 -12.04 11.88
N LYS A 316 13.48 -12.01 13.23
CA LYS A 316 13.73 -10.75 13.97
C LYS A 316 15.04 -10.09 13.52
N THR A 317 16.06 -10.92 13.26
CA THR A 317 17.35 -10.48 12.72
C THR A 317 17.23 -9.91 11.31
N PHE A 318 16.48 -10.58 10.41
CA PHE A 318 16.24 -10.12 9.04
C PHE A 318 15.36 -8.86 8.98
N THR A 319 14.37 -8.73 9.87
CA THR A 319 13.51 -7.54 10.01
C THR A 319 14.31 -6.31 10.45
N ASN A 320 15.38 -6.47 11.23
CA ASN A 320 16.26 -5.37 11.64
C ASN A 320 17.21 -4.90 10.53
N THR A 321 17.63 -5.79 9.62
CA THR A 321 18.48 -5.45 8.47
C THR A 321 17.68 -5.01 7.24
N THR A 322 16.42 -5.42 7.11
CA THR A 322 15.57 -5.12 5.94
C THR A 322 14.37 -4.22 6.24
N HIS A 323 14.11 -3.89 7.53
CA HIS A 323 13.00 -3.08 8.02
C HIS A 323 11.60 -3.56 7.57
N VAL A 324 11.42 -4.87 7.41
CA VAL A 324 10.13 -5.51 7.06
C VAL A 324 9.50 -6.08 8.32
N ARG A 325 8.24 -5.74 8.65
CA ARG A 325 7.44 -6.58 9.56
C ARG A 325 7.00 -7.81 8.77
N LEU A 326 7.32 -9.03 9.23
CA LEU A 326 6.64 -10.22 8.74
C LEU A 326 5.15 -10.07 9.07
N TYR A 327 4.28 -10.10 8.07
CA TYR A 327 2.84 -10.08 8.32
C TYR A 327 2.45 -11.41 8.96
N PRO A 328 2.02 -11.43 10.23
CA PRO A 328 1.56 -12.66 10.84
C PRO A 328 0.25 -13.04 10.17
N VAL A 329 0.27 -14.09 9.33
CA VAL A 329 -0.96 -14.78 8.98
C VAL A 329 -1.37 -15.53 10.25
N GLN A 330 -2.25 -14.92 11.05
CA GLN A 330 -2.76 -15.58 12.23
C GLN A 330 -3.50 -16.85 11.82
N TYR A 331 -2.95 -17.98 12.27
CA TYR A 331 -3.61 -19.28 12.27
C TYR A 331 -4.86 -19.19 13.15
N ASN A 332 -6.01 -18.91 12.55
CA ASN A 332 -7.27 -19.37 13.10
C ASN A 332 -7.68 -20.61 12.31
N SER A 333 -7.75 -21.74 13.00
CA SER A 333 -8.18 -23.06 12.52
C SER A 333 -9.63 -23.13 12.01
N GLN A 334 -10.26 -21.98 11.76
CA GLN A 334 -11.56 -21.81 11.11
C GLN A 334 -11.53 -20.87 9.88
N CYS A 335 -10.41 -20.21 9.59
CA CYS A 335 -10.25 -19.38 8.39
C CYS A 335 -9.90 -20.23 7.17
N SER A 336 -10.93 -20.87 6.61
CA SER A 336 -10.91 -21.52 5.28
C SER A 336 -10.88 -20.52 4.11
N PHE A 337 -10.19 -19.38 4.26
CA PHE A 337 -10.30 -18.20 3.40
C PHE A 337 -8.97 -17.76 2.78
N PHE A 338 -8.38 -18.65 1.98
CA PHE A 338 -7.66 -18.28 0.76
C PHE A 338 -8.12 -19.21 -0.38
N LYS A 339 -9.44 -19.22 -0.64
CA LYS A 339 -9.98 -19.79 -1.88
C LYS A 339 -9.71 -18.81 -3.01
N SER A 340 -8.52 -18.95 -3.57
CA SER A 340 -8.15 -18.85 -4.99
C SER A 340 -6.77 -18.19 -5.08
N PRO A 341 -5.79 -18.85 -5.72
CA PRO A 341 -4.49 -18.25 -5.96
C PRO A 341 -4.69 -16.99 -6.79
N LEU A 342 -3.83 -16.00 -6.60
CA LEU A 342 -3.69 -14.88 -7.52
C LEU A 342 -3.44 -15.45 -8.91
N VAL A 343 -4.50 -15.62 -9.70
CA VAL A 343 -4.41 -16.01 -11.10
C VAL A 343 -3.79 -14.82 -11.81
N ASN A 344 -2.51 -14.93 -12.18
CA ASN A 344 -1.95 -14.07 -13.19
C ASN A 344 -1.32 -14.90 -14.32
N ARG A 345 -1.52 -14.38 -15.54
CA ARG A 345 -1.61 -15.12 -16.80
C ARG A 345 -0.28 -15.60 -17.40
N ASN A 346 0.81 -15.67 -16.64
CA ASN A 346 2.10 -16.18 -17.09
C ASN A 346 2.65 -17.22 -16.10
N GLY A 347 2.05 -18.41 -16.09
CA GLY A 347 2.77 -19.69 -16.07
C GLY A 347 3.75 -20.05 -14.94
N SER A 348 3.76 -19.38 -13.79
CA SER A 348 4.53 -19.86 -12.63
C SER A 348 4.05 -19.25 -11.31
N THR A 349 2.90 -19.68 -10.82
CA THR A 349 2.45 -19.36 -9.46
C THR A 349 2.08 -20.64 -8.72
N LEU A 350 2.81 -20.86 -7.62
CA LEU A 350 2.62 -21.85 -6.55
C LEU A 350 2.65 -23.31 -7.01
N PHE A 351 3.78 -23.96 -6.71
CA PHE A 351 3.92 -25.40 -6.43
C PHE A 351 2.82 -26.30 -7.01
N GLU A 352 3.17 -27.06 -8.05
CA GLU A 352 2.33 -28.13 -8.59
C GLU A 352 1.56 -28.88 -7.49
N VAL A 353 0.25 -28.63 -7.50
CA VAL A 353 -0.95 -29.34 -7.02
C VAL A 353 -0.86 -30.51 -6.02
N ASN A 354 0.26 -31.18 -5.76
CA ASN A 354 0.33 -32.37 -4.90
C ASN A 354 1.51 -32.42 -3.90
N SER A 355 2.24 -31.32 -3.64
CA SER A 355 3.36 -31.38 -2.67
C SER A 355 3.28 -30.27 -1.62
N GLN A 356 3.06 -30.65 -0.35
CA GLN A 356 2.86 -29.72 0.76
C GLN A 356 4.22 -29.22 1.28
N LEU A 357 4.41 -27.90 1.29
CA LEU A 357 5.59 -27.27 1.90
C LEU A 357 5.46 -27.32 3.43
N HIS A 358 6.52 -27.72 4.13
CA HIS A 358 6.50 -27.90 5.59
C HIS A 358 7.42 -26.94 6.33
N ARG A 359 8.65 -26.76 5.85
CA ARG A 359 9.67 -25.99 6.57
C ARG A 359 10.67 -25.34 5.62
N ILE A 360 10.96 -24.07 5.87
CA ILE A 360 12.05 -23.35 5.20
C ILE A 360 13.35 -23.61 5.97
N ARG A 361 14.36 -24.20 5.33
CA ARG A 361 15.67 -24.48 5.95
C ARG A 361 16.62 -23.30 5.88
N GLY A 362 16.61 -22.58 4.76
CA GLY A 362 17.43 -21.40 4.55
C GLY A 362 17.19 -20.76 3.19
N PHE A 363 17.76 -19.59 2.97
CA PHE A 363 17.60 -18.83 1.73
C PHE A 363 18.81 -17.94 1.44
N SER A 364 18.95 -17.57 0.17
CA SER A 364 19.97 -16.65 -0.35
C SER A 364 19.31 -15.49 -1.10
N GLY A 365 19.80 -14.27 -0.89
CA GLY A 365 19.29 -13.05 -1.54
C GLY A 365 19.43 -11.81 -0.64
N PRO A 366 18.99 -10.62 -1.10
CA PRO A 366 18.45 -10.33 -2.44
C PRO A 366 19.53 -10.42 -3.54
N MET A 367 19.16 -10.88 -4.73
CA MET A 367 20.02 -10.86 -5.93
C MET A 367 19.19 -10.65 -7.20
N PRO A 368 19.79 -10.17 -8.31
CA PRO A 368 19.09 -10.07 -9.59
C PRO A 368 18.50 -11.41 -10.05
N SER A 369 17.41 -11.37 -10.81
CA SER A 369 16.66 -12.57 -11.22
C SER A 369 17.50 -13.51 -12.09
N ASP A 370 18.32 -12.96 -12.98
CA ASP A 370 19.25 -13.72 -13.82
C ASP A 370 20.34 -14.41 -12.97
N VAL A 371 20.88 -13.72 -11.96
CA VAL A 371 21.84 -14.26 -11.00
C VAL A 371 21.19 -15.39 -10.18
N ALA A 372 19.94 -15.24 -9.72
CA ALA A 372 19.22 -16.27 -8.99
C ALA A 372 19.02 -17.54 -9.83
N VAL A 373 18.67 -17.39 -11.12
CA VAL A 373 18.58 -18.53 -12.06
C VAL A 373 19.92 -19.25 -12.19
N GLN A 374 21.02 -18.52 -12.35
CA GLN A 374 22.37 -19.08 -12.45
C GLN A 374 22.80 -19.77 -11.14
N PHE A 375 22.51 -19.15 -9.99
CA PHE A 375 22.77 -19.68 -8.66
C PHE A 375 22.12 -21.05 -8.49
N ARG A 376 20.82 -21.13 -8.78
CA ARG A 376 20.05 -22.38 -8.71
C ARG A 376 20.60 -23.44 -9.67
N LYS A 377 20.88 -23.06 -10.92
CA LYS A 377 21.43 -23.96 -11.92
C LYS A 377 22.75 -24.58 -11.44
N LYS A 378 23.66 -23.78 -10.89
CA LYS A 378 24.93 -24.25 -10.33
C LYS A 378 24.73 -25.16 -9.12
N TRP A 379 23.79 -24.84 -8.24
CA TRP A 379 23.42 -25.71 -7.11
C TRP A 379 22.97 -27.08 -7.58
N LEU A 380 22.03 -27.13 -8.53
CA LEU A 380 21.52 -28.38 -9.08
C LEU A 380 22.60 -29.17 -9.80
N GLN A 381 23.48 -28.51 -10.55
CA GLN A 381 24.61 -29.16 -11.21
C GLN A 381 25.50 -29.89 -10.21
N PHE A 382 25.85 -29.28 -9.07
CA PHE A 382 26.65 -29.95 -8.03
C PHE A 382 25.96 -31.17 -7.39
N ASN A 383 24.65 -31.31 -7.56
CA ASN A 383 23.89 -32.44 -7.05
C ASN A 383 23.68 -33.55 -8.08
N MET A 384 24.16 -33.38 -9.31
CA MET A 384 24.10 -34.40 -10.36
C MET A 384 25.18 -35.48 -10.14
N PRO A 385 24.88 -36.78 -10.29
CA PRO A 385 25.82 -37.88 -10.05
C PRO A 385 27.16 -37.78 -10.81
N ASN A 386 27.16 -37.10 -11.96
CA ASN A 386 28.32 -36.96 -12.85
C ASN A 386 29.05 -35.62 -12.71
N ALA A 387 28.67 -34.77 -11.74
CA ALA A 387 29.32 -33.48 -11.59
C ALA A 387 30.72 -33.61 -10.98
N VAL A 388 31.63 -32.74 -11.42
CA VAL A 388 33.05 -32.75 -11.00
C VAL A 388 33.19 -32.69 -9.48
N ASP A 389 32.38 -31.86 -8.82
CA ASP A 389 32.38 -31.70 -7.35
C ASP A 389 31.25 -32.49 -6.65
N TYR A 390 30.54 -33.39 -7.36
CA TYR A 390 29.47 -34.19 -6.78
C TYR A 390 29.95 -35.00 -5.58
N LYS A 391 31.16 -35.57 -5.67
CA LYS A 391 31.77 -36.34 -4.57
C LYS A 391 32.02 -35.48 -3.34
N SER A 392 32.44 -34.23 -3.52
CA SER A 392 32.71 -33.29 -2.41
C SER A 392 31.42 -32.91 -1.69
N PHE A 393 30.37 -32.52 -2.43
CA PHE A 393 29.09 -32.13 -1.81
C PHE A 393 28.24 -33.32 -1.33
N SER A 394 28.31 -34.48 -1.99
CA SER A 394 27.69 -35.70 -1.48
C SER A 394 28.37 -36.17 -0.19
N HIS A 395 29.70 -36.11 -0.10
CA HIS A 395 30.43 -36.36 1.13
C HIS A 395 30.06 -35.37 2.24
N LEU A 396 29.89 -34.08 1.94
CA LEU A 396 29.41 -33.09 2.92
C LEU A 396 28.02 -33.44 3.49
N ARG A 397 27.09 -33.92 2.64
CA ARG A 397 25.77 -34.39 3.09
C ARG A 397 25.82 -35.71 3.86
N LEU A 398 26.87 -36.52 3.67
CA LEU A 398 27.09 -37.75 4.43
C LEU A 398 27.73 -37.47 5.80
N ILE A 399 28.66 -36.51 5.88
CA ILE A 399 29.27 -36.07 7.15
C ILE A 399 28.24 -35.34 8.02
N ASP A 400 27.44 -34.49 7.40
CA ASP A 400 26.47 -33.63 8.06
C ASP A 400 25.08 -33.88 7.45
N SER A 401 24.39 -34.89 8.00
CA SER A 401 23.08 -35.33 7.52
C SER A 401 21.98 -34.29 7.75
N GLU A 402 22.17 -33.37 8.70
CA GLU A 402 21.18 -32.34 9.03
C GLU A 402 21.41 -31.04 8.25
N LYS A 403 22.67 -30.58 8.16
CA LYS A 403 23.05 -29.26 7.61
C LYS A 403 23.90 -29.33 6.33
N GLY A 404 24.01 -30.50 5.71
CA GLY A 404 24.81 -30.68 4.50
C GLY A 404 24.37 -29.82 3.31
N TYR A 405 23.06 -29.60 3.13
CA TYR A 405 22.54 -28.69 2.10
C TYR A 405 22.83 -27.23 2.44
N GLU A 406 22.72 -26.85 3.69
CA GLU A 406 23.03 -25.50 4.19
C GLU A 406 24.51 -25.14 4.00
N ARG A 407 25.43 -26.10 4.20
CA ARG A 407 26.86 -25.90 3.88
C ARG A 407 27.08 -25.58 2.40
N GLN A 408 26.35 -26.25 1.51
CA GLN A 408 26.40 -25.97 0.07
C GLN A 408 25.81 -24.60 -0.25
N GLY A 409 24.71 -24.22 0.40
CA GLY A 409 24.12 -22.88 0.34
C GLY A 409 25.13 -21.80 0.72
N ARG A 410 25.79 -21.93 1.88
CA ARG A 410 26.86 -21.00 2.33
C ARG A 410 27.99 -20.86 1.32
N TYR A 411 28.46 -21.97 0.75
CA TYR A 411 29.51 -21.93 -0.27
C TYR A 411 29.06 -21.18 -1.53
N LEU A 412 27.87 -21.49 -2.04
CA LEU A 412 27.33 -20.82 -3.23
C LEU A 412 27.08 -19.34 -2.97
N SER A 413 26.51 -18.97 -1.83
CA SER A 413 26.31 -17.57 -1.45
C SER A 413 27.61 -16.79 -1.47
N ARG A 414 28.72 -17.35 -0.95
CA ARG A 414 30.05 -16.73 -1.07
C ARG A 414 30.52 -16.58 -2.52
N VAL A 415 30.34 -17.61 -3.35
CA VAL A 415 30.76 -17.60 -4.76
C VAL A 415 30.00 -16.53 -5.57
N PHE A 416 28.73 -16.31 -5.25
CA PHE A 416 27.87 -15.32 -5.91
C PHE A 416 27.85 -13.95 -5.19
N GLY A 417 28.62 -13.76 -4.11
CA GLY A 417 28.66 -12.50 -3.37
C GLY A 417 27.34 -12.13 -2.70
N THR A 418 26.58 -13.13 -2.23
CA THR A 418 25.27 -12.97 -1.58
C THR A 418 25.30 -13.49 -0.15
N ASN A 419 24.30 -13.11 0.63
CA ASN A 419 24.14 -13.56 2.01
C ASN A 419 23.38 -14.89 2.07
N TRP A 420 23.73 -15.73 3.03
CA TRP A 420 23.03 -16.99 3.30
C TRP A 420 22.41 -16.97 4.68
N TYR A 421 21.08 -17.03 4.74
CA TYR A 421 20.34 -17.09 5.99
C TYR A 421 19.84 -18.52 6.20
N GLU A 422 20.23 -19.14 7.31
CA GLU A 422 19.78 -20.49 7.67
C GLU A 422 19.08 -20.50 9.01
N TYR A 423 18.09 -21.38 9.14
CA TYR A 423 17.31 -21.53 10.35
C TYR A 423 18.08 -22.31 11.41
N TRP A 424 18.09 -21.78 12.63
CA TRP A 424 18.65 -22.45 13.81
C TRP A 424 17.59 -22.63 14.89
N GLU A 425 17.30 -23.89 15.22
CA GLU A 425 16.28 -24.26 16.21
C GLU A 425 16.55 -23.66 17.60
N PHE A 426 17.82 -23.59 18.01
CA PHE A 426 18.19 -23.03 19.31
C PHE A 426 18.01 -21.50 19.41
N LEU A 427 18.06 -20.78 18.28
CA LEU A 427 17.76 -19.34 18.22
C LEU A 427 16.29 -19.07 17.91
N ASN A 428 15.60 -20.06 17.35
CA ASN A 428 14.29 -19.90 16.74
C ASN A 428 14.27 -18.72 15.74
N ASP A 429 15.36 -18.56 14.96
CA ASP A 429 15.52 -17.47 13.99
C ASP A 429 16.40 -17.89 12.80
N TYR A 430 16.32 -17.10 11.72
CA TYR A 430 17.21 -17.18 10.56
C TYR A 430 18.38 -16.23 10.76
N ILE A 431 19.60 -16.74 10.61
CA ILE A 431 20.80 -15.93 10.76
C ILE A 431 21.81 -16.23 9.66
N ASP A 432 22.52 -15.19 9.25
CA ASP A 432 23.73 -15.33 8.44
C ASP A 432 24.95 -15.42 9.36
N LEU A 433 25.52 -16.63 9.47
CA LEU A 433 26.71 -16.87 10.28
C LEU A 433 28.01 -16.46 9.57
N ILE A 434 27.96 -16.03 8.31
CA ILE A 434 29.15 -15.59 7.57
C ILE A 434 29.69 -14.28 8.18
N LEU A 435 28.82 -13.43 8.73
CA LEU A 435 29.18 -12.14 9.35
C LEU A 435 29.98 -12.22 10.66
N LYS A 436 30.22 -13.42 11.23
CA LYS A 436 30.91 -13.58 12.53
C LYS A 436 32.28 -14.27 12.47
N MET A 437 32.85 -14.51 11.29
CA MET A 437 34.18 -15.12 11.16
C MET A 437 35.31 -14.14 10.78
N ASP A 438 35.10 -12.84 11.00
CA ASP A 438 36.20 -11.87 11.09
C ASP A 438 36.45 -11.56 12.58
N CYS A 439 37.13 -12.47 13.28
CA CYS A 439 37.73 -12.25 14.61
C CYS A 439 39.11 -12.90 14.65
#